data_AF-A0A519UT62-F1
#
_entry.id   AF-A0A519UT62-F1
#
_cell.length_a   1.000
_cell.length_b   1.000
_cell.length_c   1.000
_cell.angle_alpha   90.00
_cell.angle_beta   90.00
_cell.angle_gamma   90.00
#
_symmetry.space_group_name_H-M   'P 1'
#
loop_
_entity.id
_entity.type
_entity.pdbx_description
1 polymer ?
#
loop_
_entity_poly.entity_id
_entity_poly.type
_entity_poly.pdbx_seq_one_letter_code
_entity_poly.pdbx_strand_id
1 'polypeptide(L)'
;MERLLELYKLNAKAAKYKSSTRLGNFKSIEFKKVSINFGLNEPLFERLNFKINTGSLAVIHGENGSGKSTVLYLLMKVFNITEGEILIGNVNLEKINREA
;
A
#
# COMPACT_ATOMS: atom_id res chain seq x y z
N MET A 1 -23.12 13.01 -16.94
CA MET A 1 -22.84 11.72 -17.62
C MET A 1 -21.37 11.31 -17.54
N GLU A 2 -20.39 12.21 -17.68
CA GLU A 2 -18.95 11.87 -17.59
C GLU A 2 -18.51 11.24 -16.26
N ARG A 3 -18.96 11.78 -15.11
CA ARG A 3 -18.61 11.25 -13.78
C ARG A 3 -19.13 9.83 -13.54
N LEU A 4 -20.26 9.48 -14.15
CA LEU A 4 -20.79 8.11 -14.11
C LEU A 4 -19.88 7.16 -14.90
N LEU A 5 -19.40 7.56 -16.08
CA LEU A 5 -18.45 6.78 -16.87
C LEU A 5 -17.11 6.61 -16.15
N GLU A 6 -16.66 7.62 -15.40
CA GLU A 6 -15.45 7.56 -14.56
C GLU A 6 -15.61 6.52 -13.44
N LEU A 7 -16.73 6.53 -12.73
CA LEU A 7 -17.05 5.52 -11.71
C LEU A 7 -17.12 4.10 -12.30
N TYR A 8 -17.71 3.93 -13.49
CA TYR A 8 -17.73 2.64 -14.18
C TYR A 8 -16.31 2.15 -14.55
N LYS A 9 -15.43 3.05 -15.00
CA LYS A 9 -14.02 2.73 -15.30
C LYS A 9 -13.24 2.33 -14.03
N LEU A 10 -13.51 2.99 -12.90
CA LEU A 10 -12.91 2.66 -11.60
C LEU A 10 -13.33 1.24 -11.15
N ASN A 11 -14.62 0.91 -11.28
CA ASN A 11 -15.13 -0.42 -10.96
C ASN A 11 -14.55 -1.52 -11.88
N ALA A 12 -14.38 -1.22 -13.17
CA ALA A 12 -13.76 -2.17 -14.11
C ALA A 12 -12.27 -2.41 -13.79
N LYS A 13 -11.53 -1.39 -13.32
CA LYS A 13 -10.15 -1.57 -12.81
C LYS A 13 -10.12 -2.47 -11.58
N ALA A 14 -11.04 -2.28 -10.63
CA ALA A 14 -11.14 -3.14 -9.44
C ALA A 14 -11.43 -4.62 -9.81
N ALA A 15 -12.28 -4.86 -10.82
CA ALA A 15 -12.57 -6.21 -11.32
C ALA A 15 -11.36 -6.92 -11.94
N LYS A 16 -10.36 -6.17 -12.45
CA LYS A 16 -9.14 -6.72 -13.07
C LYS A 16 -8.14 -7.30 -12.06
N TYR A 17 -8.28 -7.00 -10.77
CA TYR A 17 -7.45 -7.54 -9.68
C TYR A 17 -7.88 -8.94 -9.20
N LYS A 18 -8.86 -9.59 -9.87
CA LYS A 18 -9.41 -10.90 -9.49
C LYS A 18 -8.47 -12.10 -9.63
N SER A 19 -7.26 -11.98 -10.19
CA SER A 19 -6.25 -13.04 -10.09
C SER A 19 -5.54 -12.94 -8.74
N SER A 20 -6.26 -13.20 -7.66
CA SER A 20 -5.78 -12.96 -6.30
C SER A 20 -4.90 -14.12 -5.84
N THR A 21 -3.65 -13.84 -5.47
CA THR A 21 -2.76 -14.85 -4.89
C THR A 21 -3.02 -14.95 -3.38
N ARG A 22 -3.27 -16.17 -2.86
CA ARG A 22 -3.25 -16.43 -1.42
C ARG A 22 -1.82 -16.29 -0.92
N LEU A 23 -1.62 -15.49 0.14
CA LEU A 23 -0.33 -15.38 0.80
C LEU A 23 -0.01 -16.69 1.52
N GLY A 24 1.08 -17.34 1.12
CA GLY A 24 1.75 -18.35 1.94
C GLY A 24 2.74 -17.71 2.92
N ASN A 25 3.65 -18.52 3.45
CA ASN A 25 4.77 -18.02 4.23
C ASN A 25 5.61 -17.03 3.40
N PHE A 26 5.83 -15.84 3.93
CA PHE A 26 6.68 -14.81 3.32
C PHE A 26 7.88 -14.50 4.20
N LYS A 27 8.93 -13.91 3.61
CA LYS A 27 10.21 -13.62 4.28
C LYS A 27 10.36 -12.17 4.72
N SER A 28 9.59 -11.25 4.15
CA SER A 28 9.71 -9.83 4.47
C SER A 28 8.49 -9.02 4.03
N ILE A 29 8.38 -7.82 4.56
CA ILE A 29 7.55 -6.73 4.05
C ILE A 29 8.50 -5.63 3.58
N GLU A 30 8.32 -5.08 2.40
CA GLU A 30 9.23 -4.10 1.82
C GLU A 30 8.47 -2.92 1.19
N PHE A 31 8.80 -1.70 1.61
CA PHE A 31 8.38 -0.47 0.96
C PHE A 31 9.51 -0.05 0.01
N LYS A 32 9.20 0.08 -1.29
CA LYS A 32 10.15 0.50 -2.32
C LYS A 32 9.71 1.81 -2.95
N LYS A 33 10.43 2.88 -2.60
CA LYS A 33 10.19 4.25 -3.07
C LYS A 33 8.72 4.66 -2.96
N VAL A 34 8.08 4.31 -1.85
CA VAL A 34 6.65 4.57 -1.64
C VAL A 34 6.43 6.05 -1.41
N SER A 35 5.59 6.65 -2.23
CA SER A 35 5.10 8.01 -2.02
C SER A 35 3.59 8.00 -1.78
N ILE A 36 3.12 8.92 -0.95
CA ILE A 36 1.69 9.18 -0.78
C ILE A 36 1.46 10.67 -0.55
N ASN A 37 0.46 11.21 -1.23
CA ASN A 37 -0.04 12.56 -1.03
C ASN A 37 -1.56 12.53 -0.88
N PHE A 38 -2.09 13.20 0.14
CA PHE A 38 -3.52 13.35 0.40
C PHE A 38 -4.14 14.58 -0.29
N GLY A 39 -3.52 15.07 -1.37
CA GLY A 39 -3.93 16.30 -2.06
C GLY A 39 -3.44 17.58 -1.37
N LEU A 40 -2.38 17.47 -0.57
CA LEU A 40 -1.71 18.58 0.07
C LEU A 40 -0.56 19.09 -0.81
N ASN A 41 -0.06 20.28 -0.51
CA ASN A 41 1.08 20.88 -1.23
C ASN A 41 2.33 19.98 -1.18
N GLU A 42 2.55 19.31 -0.05
CA GLU A 42 3.66 18.40 0.15
C GLU A 42 3.16 16.97 0.38
N PRO A 43 3.83 15.95 -0.19
CA PRO A 43 3.48 14.56 0.08
C PRO A 43 3.79 14.22 1.54
N LEU A 44 2.98 13.34 2.15
CA LEU A 44 3.26 12.83 3.50
C LEU A 44 4.52 11.97 3.49
N PHE A 45 4.68 11.13 2.45
CA PHE A 45 5.89 10.37 2.20
C PHE A 45 6.38 10.64 0.79
N GLU A 46 7.68 10.89 0.66
CA GLU A 46 8.38 10.98 -0.61
C GLU A 46 9.42 9.87 -0.68
N ARG A 47 9.19 8.88 -1.54
CA ARG A 47 10.11 7.76 -1.79
C ARG A 47 10.57 7.03 -0.52
N LEU A 48 9.65 6.72 0.39
CA LEU A 48 9.92 5.94 1.60
C LEU A 48 10.43 4.54 1.24
N ASN A 49 11.56 4.15 1.86
CA ASN A 49 12.17 2.83 1.67
C ASN A 49 12.45 2.18 3.02
N PHE A 50 11.95 0.97 3.24
CA PHE A 50 12.37 0.12 4.35
C PHE A 50 11.98 -1.33 4.10
N LYS A 51 12.62 -2.24 4.84
CA LYS A 51 12.35 -3.68 4.80
C LYS A 51 12.25 -4.24 6.21
N ILE A 52 11.19 -4.98 6.49
CA ILE A 52 10.97 -5.70 7.74
C ILE A 52 11.06 -7.20 7.42
N ASN A 53 11.96 -7.92 8.07
CA ASN A 53 12.11 -9.35 7.86
C ASN A 53 11.14 -10.12 8.77
N THR A 54 10.62 -11.25 8.28
CA THR A 54 9.76 -12.14 9.08
C THR A 54 10.51 -12.62 10.33
N GLY A 55 9.83 -12.58 11.48
CA GLY A 55 10.42 -12.93 12.78
C GLY A 55 11.18 -11.80 13.47
N SER A 56 11.27 -10.60 12.87
CA SER A 56 11.82 -9.42 13.54
C SER A 56 10.75 -8.59 14.23
N LEU A 57 11.15 -7.85 15.27
CA LEU A 57 10.35 -6.79 15.88
C LEU A 57 10.77 -5.45 15.25
N ALA A 58 9.83 -4.76 14.60
CA ALA A 58 10.04 -3.42 14.08
C ALA A 58 9.28 -2.40 14.93
N VAL A 59 9.95 -1.30 15.28
CA VAL A 59 9.35 -0.18 16.01
C VAL A 59 9.31 1.04 15.09
N ILE A 60 8.12 1.59 14.86
CA ILE A 60 7.93 2.83 14.10
C ILE A 60 7.79 3.97 15.09
N HIS A 61 8.78 4.86 15.14
CA HIS A 61 8.79 6.02 16.02
C HIS A 61 8.86 7.33 15.21
N GLY A 62 8.53 8.46 15.84
CA GLY A 62 8.52 9.77 15.20
C GLY A 62 7.49 10.71 15.82
N GLU A 63 7.52 11.98 15.44
CA GLU A 63 6.63 13.03 15.95
C GLU A 63 5.16 12.83 15.56
N ASN A 64 4.25 13.47 16.29
CA ASN A 64 2.83 13.46 15.93
C ASN A 64 2.64 14.04 14.51
N GLY A 65 1.83 13.37 13.70
CA GLY A 65 1.62 13.76 12.29
C GLY A 65 2.65 13.20 11.30
N SER A 66 3.73 12.56 11.74
CA SER A 66 4.79 12.03 10.84
C SER A 66 4.38 10.83 9.97
N GLY A 67 3.11 10.42 9.98
CA GLY A 67 2.60 9.33 9.14
C GLY A 67 2.74 7.91 9.70
N LYS A 68 3.12 7.72 10.97
CA LYS A 68 3.28 6.38 11.58
C LYS A 68 2.06 5.46 11.38
N SER A 69 0.86 5.96 11.69
CA SER A 69 -0.40 5.23 11.45
C SER A 69 -0.66 5.01 9.97
N THR A 70 -0.23 5.94 9.11
CA THR A 70 -0.35 5.80 7.66
C THR A 70 0.44 4.61 7.12
N VAL A 71 1.62 4.29 7.69
CA VAL A 71 2.36 3.08 7.31
C VAL A 71 1.53 1.81 7.55
N LEU A 72 0.85 1.72 8.71
CA LEU A 72 -0.04 0.60 9.02
C LEU A 72 -1.24 0.58 8.08
N TYR A 73 -1.85 1.74 7.82
CA TYR A 73 -2.99 1.86 6.90
C TYR A 73 -2.65 1.52 5.46
N LEU A 74 -1.43 1.82 5.01
CA LEU A 74 -0.93 1.39 3.70
C LEU A 74 -0.80 -0.14 3.63
N LEU A 75 -0.26 -0.79 4.66
CA LEU A 75 -0.18 -2.25 4.72
C LEU A 75 -1.55 -2.93 4.74
N MET A 76 -2.53 -2.31 5.40
CA MET A 76 -3.93 -2.75 5.40
C MET A 76 -4.69 -2.37 4.12
N LYS A 77 -4.04 -1.69 3.17
CA LYS A 77 -4.62 -1.18 1.92
C LYS A 77 -5.82 -0.23 2.17
N VAL A 78 -5.83 0.49 3.29
CA VAL A 78 -6.86 1.52 3.58
C VAL A 78 -6.67 2.75 2.67
N PHE A 79 -5.42 3.09 2.38
CA PHE A 79 -5.05 4.13 1.41
C PHE A 79 -4.25 3.53 0.25
N ASN A 80 -4.32 4.21 -0.90
CA ASN A 80 -3.51 3.87 -2.06
C ASN A 80 -2.25 4.74 -2.09
N ILE A 81 -1.11 4.14 -2.43
CA ILE A 81 0.11 4.88 -2.72
C ILE A 81 -0.05 5.68 -4.02
N THR A 82 0.66 6.81 -4.13
CA THR A 82 0.72 7.59 -5.37
C THR A 82 1.83 7.08 -6.28
N GLU A 83 2.96 6.64 -5.71
CA GLU A 83 4.11 6.08 -6.44
C GLU A 83 4.80 4.96 -5.64
N GLY A 84 5.61 4.17 -6.34
CA GLY A 84 6.38 3.07 -5.76
C GLY A 84 5.57 1.79 -5.64
N GLU A 85 6.02 0.90 -4.75
CA GLU A 85 5.29 -0.33 -4.43
C GLU A 85 5.57 -0.84 -3.01
N ILE A 86 4.60 -1.59 -2.49
CA ILE A 86 4.74 -2.35 -1.24
C ILE A 86 4.72 -3.83 -1.61
N LEU A 87 5.71 -4.58 -1.11
CA LEU A 87 5.85 -6.01 -1.35
C LEU A 87 5.66 -6.79 -0.04
N ILE A 88 4.95 -7.92 -0.13
CA ILE A 88 4.95 -8.96 0.89
C ILE A 88 5.66 -10.18 0.28
N GLY A 89 6.86 -10.48 0.79
CA GLY A 89 7.84 -11.34 0.13
C GLY A 89 8.26 -10.72 -1.21
N ASN A 90 7.89 -11.37 -2.30
CA ASN A 90 8.12 -10.90 -3.67
C ASN A 90 6.81 -10.56 -4.40
N VAL A 91 5.68 -10.52 -3.68
CA VAL A 91 4.36 -10.27 -4.24
C VAL A 91 3.96 -8.84 -3.94
N ASN A 92 3.58 -8.09 -4.97
CA ASN A 92 3.07 -6.74 -4.81
C ASN A 92 1.74 -6.78 -4.02
N LEU A 93 1.66 -5.95 -2.97
CA LEU A 93 0.53 -5.89 -2.03
C LEU A 93 -0.81 -5.74 -2.77
N GLU A 94 -0.86 -5.01 -3.88
CA GLU A 94 -2.09 -4.81 -4.66
C GLU A 94 -2.67 -6.11 -5.23
N LYS A 95 -1.83 -7.13 -5.48
CA LYS A 95 -2.24 -8.44 -6.03
C LYS A 95 -2.73 -9.44 -4.98
N ILE A 96 -2.67 -9.07 -3.71
CA ILE A 96 -3.01 -9.93 -2.57
C ILE A 96 -4.48 -9.72 -2.19
N ASN A 97 -5.20 -10.83 -1.98
CA ASN A 97 -6.61 -10.79 -1.59
C ASN A 97 -6.79 -10.23 -0.17
N ARG A 98 -7.94 -9.56 0.07
CA ARG A 98 -8.37 -9.11 1.41
C ARG A 98 -9.27 -10.12 2.11
N GLU A 99 -9.31 -11.37 1.65
CA GLU A 99 -10.18 -12.39 2.25
C GLU A 99 -9.68 -12.78 3.65
N ALA A 100 -10.59 -12.66 4.63
CA ALA A 100 -10.50 -13.24 5.97
C ALA A 100 -10.83 -14.74 5.93
#